data_AF-A0A1J1LFP0-F1
#
_entry.id   AF-A0A1J1LFP0-F1
#
_cell.length_a   1.000
_cell.length_b   1.000
_cell.length_c   1.000
_cell.angle_alpha   90.00
_cell.angle_beta   90.00
_cell.angle_gamma   90.00
#
_symmetry.space_group_name_H-M   'P 1'
#
loop_
_entity.id
_entity.type
_entity.pdbx_description
1 polymer ?
#
loop_
_entity_poly.entity_id
_entity_poly.type
_entity_poly.pdbx_seq_one_letter_code
_entity_poly.pdbx_strand_id
1 'polypeptide(L)'
;MSFFHPTEPIIRSKQNHIDIQDLKGLLKINLKFGNITLLSSFYTRIDQVFLLWGWISLIIFIIAQFLPISWITQAYWWSILTIVGTVGMIALSHYWVQVERLTWMVYWWAVLMVLGVGLTNLGIFWGWSEILMNLCPLWLGLCALGYLGTGIGLHSRAFLIAGLIHLLGIFILPYFIGWQFLMSGLILGGTLLFFAEVQWDMRSQIESYLLTAEEIAFNQEQHQRRQMQSL
;
A
#
# COMPACT_ATOMS: atom_id res chain seq x y z
N MET A 1 9.59 -24.44 12.72
CA MET A 1 8.39 -23.63 12.45
C MET A 1 8.62 -22.88 11.15
N SER A 2 7.71 -22.97 10.19
CA SER A 2 7.84 -22.25 8.91
C SER A 2 7.52 -20.77 9.12
N PHE A 3 8.35 -19.86 8.59
CA PHE A 3 8.10 -18.42 8.67
C PHE A 3 6.84 -18.01 7.90
N PHE A 4 6.52 -18.73 6.82
CA PHE A 4 5.29 -18.58 6.04
C PHE A 4 4.35 -19.77 6.25
N HIS A 5 3.04 -19.56 6.08
CA HIS A 5 2.07 -20.65 5.98
C HIS A 5 2.02 -21.14 4.52
N PRO A 6 2.64 -22.30 4.18
CA PRO A 6 2.76 -22.74 2.80
C PRO A 6 1.41 -23.10 2.16
N THR A 7 0.41 -23.40 2.99
CA THR A 7 -0.93 -23.85 2.56
C THR A 7 -1.87 -22.70 2.22
N GLU A 8 -1.57 -21.47 2.64
CA GLU A 8 -2.41 -20.32 2.28
C GLU A 8 -2.02 -19.78 0.89
N PRO A 9 -3.00 -19.41 0.04
CA PRO A 9 -2.70 -18.76 -1.23
C PRO A 9 -2.10 -17.36 -0.99
N ILE A 10 -1.11 -16.98 -1.80
CA ILE A 10 -0.42 -15.68 -1.68
C ILE A 10 -1.40 -14.52 -1.92
N ILE A 11 -2.26 -14.66 -2.93
CA ILE A 11 -3.30 -13.70 -3.31
C ILE A 11 -4.60 -14.48 -3.50
N ARG A 12 -5.72 -13.91 -3.03
CA ARG A 12 -7.07 -14.46 -3.22
C ARG A 12 -8.08 -13.34 -3.41
N SER A 13 -9.25 -13.69 -3.96
CA SER A 13 -10.40 -12.79 -4.01
C SER A 13 -10.83 -12.38 -2.59
N LYS A 14 -11.31 -11.15 -2.43
CA LYS A 14 -11.76 -10.65 -1.12
C LYS A 14 -12.87 -11.53 -0.53
N GLN A 15 -12.69 -11.93 0.71
CA GLN A 15 -13.64 -12.75 1.45
C GLN A 15 -14.63 -11.89 2.22
N ASN A 16 -15.90 -12.32 2.26
CA ASN A 16 -16.97 -11.61 2.97
C ASN A 16 -16.92 -11.78 4.50
N HIS A 17 -16.22 -12.81 4.97
CA HIS A 17 -16.02 -13.09 6.40
C HIS A 17 -14.83 -12.27 6.88
N ILE A 18 -15.10 -11.08 7.43
CA ILE A 18 -14.14 -10.04 7.76
C ILE A 18 -14.02 -9.92 9.27
N ASP A 19 -12.80 -9.70 9.78
CA ASP A 19 -12.54 -9.55 11.20
C ASP A 19 -13.07 -8.21 11.74
N ILE A 20 -13.32 -8.14 13.05
CA ILE A 20 -13.93 -6.95 13.66
C ILE A 20 -13.10 -5.67 13.46
N GLN A 21 -11.77 -5.78 13.43
CA GLN A 21 -10.89 -4.66 13.20
C GLN A 21 -11.00 -4.08 11.79
N ASP A 22 -11.33 -4.92 10.82
CA ASP A 22 -11.51 -4.54 9.42
C ASP A 22 -12.94 -4.06 9.14
N LEU A 23 -13.92 -4.49 9.95
CA LEU A 23 -15.30 -3.97 9.93
C LEU A 23 -15.38 -2.52 10.42
N LYS A 24 -14.55 -2.14 11.41
CA LYS A 24 -14.53 -0.77 11.96
C LYS A 24 -14.03 0.22 10.90
N GLY A 25 -14.93 0.95 10.26
CA GLY A 25 -14.59 1.92 9.19
C GLY A 25 -14.54 1.33 7.79
N LEU A 26 -15.22 0.21 7.58
CA LEU A 26 -15.42 -0.40 6.27
C LEU A 26 -16.20 0.54 5.34
N LEU A 27 -15.63 0.84 4.18
CA LEU A 27 -16.31 1.57 3.11
C LEU A 27 -16.99 0.58 2.18
N LYS A 28 -18.32 0.65 2.07
CA LYS A 28 -19.09 -0.15 1.11
C LYS A 28 -19.46 0.73 -0.08
N ILE A 29 -18.94 0.40 -1.25
CA ILE A 29 -19.31 1.06 -2.51
C ILE A 29 -20.30 0.16 -3.22
N ASN A 30 -21.53 0.64 -3.35
CA ASN A 30 -22.59 -0.05 -4.08
C ASN A 30 -23.02 0.84 -5.26
N LEU A 31 -22.41 0.61 -6.41
CA LEU A 31 -22.77 1.29 -7.65
C LEU A 31 -23.87 0.48 -8.34
N LYS A 32 -25.09 1.01 -8.31
CA LYS A 32 -26.25 0.46 -9.05
C LYS A 32 -26.62 1.42 -10.18
N PHE A 33 -26.88 0.86 -11.36
CA PHE A 33 -27.49 1.58 -12.47
C PHE A 33 -28.80 0.89 -12.84
N GLY A 34 -29.93 1.49 -12.45
CA GLY A 34 -31.25 0.84 -12.54
C GLY A 34 -31.30 -0.42 -11.67
N ASN A 35 -31.70 -1.55 -12.27
CA ASN A 35 -31.76 -2.86 -11.60
C ASN A 35 -30.43 -3.66 -11.65
N ILE A 36 -29.38 -3.11 -12.27
CA ILE A 36 -28.09 -3.80 -12.41
C ILE A 36 -27.13 -3.25 -11.36
N THR A 37 -26.57 -4.14 -10.55
CA THR A 37 -25.49 -3.79 -9.61
C THR A 37 -24.18 -3.87 -10.40
N LEU A 38 -23.61 -2.72 -10.79
CA LEU A 38 -22.39 -2.65 -11.61
C LEU A 38 -21.14 -2.97 -10.78
N LEU A 39 -21.09 -2.50 -9.54
CA LEU A 39 -19.96 -2.74 -8.65
C LEU A 39 -20.47 -2.76 -7.20
N SER A 40 -20.29 -3.89 -6.51
CA SER A 40 -20.49 -4.00 -5.06
C SER A 40 -19.17 -4.44 -4.45
N SER A 41 -18.36 -3.49 -4.00
CA SER A 41 -17.07 -3.77 -3.36
C SER A 41 -17.04 -3.16 -1.97
N PHE A 42 -16.28 -3.78 -1.08
CA PHE A 42 -16.00 -3.25 0.25
C PHE A 42 -14.50 -3.03 0.39
N TYR A 43 -14.14 -1.93 1.04
CA TYR A 43 -12.76 -1.53 1.27
C TYR A 43 -12.53 -1.35 2.77
N THR A 44 -11.65 -2.20 3.31
CA THR A 44 -11.15 -2.06 4.68
C THR A 44 -10.38 -0.75 4.82
N ARG A 45 -10.05 -0.34 6.04
CA ARG A 45 -9.20 0.85 6.23
C ARG A 45 -7.84 0.70 5.58
N ILE A 46 -7.27 -0.51 5.58
CA ILE A 46 -5.98 -0.79 4.93
C ILE A 46 -6.13 -0.70 3.41
N ASP A 47 -7.23 -1.21 2.84
CA ASP A 47 -7.50 -1.05 1.40
C ASP A 47 -7.63 0.44 1.03
N GLN A 48 -8.26 1.25 1.88
CA GLN A 48 -8.37 2.69 1.69
C GLN A 48 -7.00 3.37 1.72
N VAL A 49 -6.05 2.91 2.55
CA VAL A 49 -4.66 3.38 2.52
C VAL A 49 -4.00 3.07 1.18
N PHE A 50 -4.21 1.86 0.65
CA PHE A 50 -3.68 1.49 -0.66
C PHE A 50 -4.31 2.29 -1.80
N LEU A 51 -5.62 2.53 -1.78
CA LEU A 51 -6.28 3.40 -2.75
C LEU A 51 -5.74 4.83 -2.67
N LEU A 52 -5.62 5.39 -1.47
CA LEU A 52 -5.13 6.75 -1.24
C LEU A 52 -3.73 6.92 -1.85
N TRP A 53 -2.78 6.08 -1.46
CA TRP A 53 -1.41 6.16 -1.98
C TRP A 53 -1.29 5.73 -3.43
N GLY A 54 -2.12 4.79 -3.89
CA GLY A 54 -2.15 4.33 -5.27
C GLY A 54 -2.50 5.46 -6.23
N TRP A 55 -3.55 6.22 -5.91
CA TRP A 55 -3.94 7.39 -6.69
C TRP A 55 -2.95 8.55 -6.57
N ILE A 56 -2.47 8.85 -5.35
CA ILE A 56 -1.47 9.91 -5.15
C ILE A 56 -0.22 9.64 -6.01
N SER A 57 0.34 8.43 -5.91
CA SER A 57 1.54 8.06 -6.66
C SER A 57 1.31 8.10 -8.17
N LEU A 58 0.20 7.52 -8.66
CA LEU A 58 -0.11 7.54 -10.08
C LEU A 58 -0.24 8.97 -10.63
N ILE A 59 -0.93 9.85 -9.90
CA ILE A 59 -1.10 11.27 -10.28
C ILE A 59 0.24 11.99 -10.32
N ILE A 60 1.08 11.85 -9.28
CA ILE A 60 2.40 12.48 -9.21
C ILE A 60 3.24 12.13 -10.44
N PHE A 61 3.33 10.84 -10.74
CA PHE A 61 4.20 10.34 -11.80
C PHE A 61 3.65 10.59 -13.21
N ILE A 62 2.32 10.56 -13.41
CA ILE A 62 1.69 10.96 -14.68
C ILE A 62 1.91 12.45 -14.95
N ILE A 63 1.72 13.30 -13.94
CA ILE A 63 1.93 14.74 -14.09
C ILE A 63 3.40 15.04 -14.37
N ALA A 64 4.32 14.41 -13.66
CA ALA A 64 5.75 14.54 -13.91
C ALA A 64 6.16 14.09 -15.34
N GLN A 65 5.47 13.09 -15.90
CA GLN A 65 5.76 12.56 -17.23
C GLN A 65 5.27 13.47 -18.37
N PHE A 66 4.04 14.00 -18.26
CA PHE A 66 3.34 14.59 -19.41
C PHE A 66 3.09 16.07 -19.31
N LEU A 67 3.02 16.63 -18.11
CA LEU A 67 2.63 18.02 -17.93
C LEU A 67 3.89 18.90 -17.84
N PRO A 68 4.00 19.96 -18.67
CA PRO A 68 5.14 20.88 -18.65
C PRO A 68 5.05 21.88 -17.48
N ILE A 69 4.88 21.38 -16.26
CA ILE A 69 4.85 22.18 -15.03
C ILE A 69 6.26 22.23 -14.44
N SER A 70 6.68 23.38 -13.94
CA SER A 70 8.01 23.52 -13.34
C SER A 70 8.24 22.53 -12.18
N TRP A 71 9.45 21.98 -12.09
CA TRP A 71 9.84 21.06 -11.02
C TRP A 71 9.67 21.66 -9.62
N ILE A 72 9.90 22.96 -9.48
CA ILE A 72 9.71 23.69 -8.21
C ILE A 72 8.24 23.70 -7.81
N THR A 73 7.34 24.04 -8.74
CA THR A 73 5.89 24.04 -8.48
C THR A 73 5.41 22.63 -8.13
N GLN A 74 5.88 21.63 -8.87
CA GLN A 74 5.61 20.23 -8.61
C GLN A 74 6.09 19.81 -7.20
N ALA A 75 7.30 20.19 -6.79
CA ALA A 75 7.85 19.87 -5.47
C ALA A 75 6.96 20.36 -4.31
N TYR A 76 6.40 21.58 -4.41
CA TYR A 76 5.46 22.08 -3.40
C TYR A 76 4.19 21.22 -3.33
N TRP A 77 3.55 20.95 -4.47
CA TRP A 77 2.31 20.16 -4.51
C TRP A 77 2.53 18.71 -4.05
N TRP A 78 3.63 18.09 -4.47
CA TRP A 78 3.98 16.72 -4.09
C TRP A 78 4.32 16.61 -2.61
N SER A 79 4.97 17.63 -2.04
CA SER A 79 5.19 17.70 -0.59
C SER A 79 3.88 17.77 0.18
N ILE A 80 2.95 18.63 -0.25
CA ILE A 80 1.61 18.75 0.37
C ILE A 80 0.84 17.43 0.26
N LEU A 81 0.78 16.84 -0.93
CA LEU A 81 0.08 15.56 -1.14
C LEU A 81 0.70 14.42 -0.33
N THR A 82 2.03 14.39 -0.19
CA THR A 82 2.70 13.38 0.65
C THR A 82 2.34 13.57 2.13
N ILE A 83 2.27 14.80 2.63
CA ILE A 83 1.85 15.07 4.01
C ILE A 83 0.40 14.60 4.20
N VAL A 84 -0.51 14.98 3.30
CA VAL A 84 -1.92 14.57 3.35
C VAL A 84 -2.04 13.04 3.28
N GLY A 85 -1.33 12.40 2.36
CA GLY A 85 -1.29 10.94 2.22
C GLY A 85 -0.76 10.25 3.48
N THR A 86 0.28 10.80 4.09
CA THR A 86 0.90 10.24 5.31
C THR A 86 -0.03 10.37 6.51
N VAL A 87 -0.64 11.55 6.70
CA VAL A 87 -1.63 11.77 7.78
C VAL A 87 -2.85 10.87 7.57
N GLY A 88 -3.36 10.76 6.34
CA GLY A 88 -4.47 9.87 5.98
C GLY A 88 -4.14 8.41 6.26
N MET A 89 -2.95 7.95 5.86
CA MET A 89 -2.44 6.61 6.15
C MET A 89 -2.41 6.34 7.66
N ILE A 90 -1.85 7.27 8.45
CA ILE A 90 -1.80 7.13 9.91
C ILE A 90 -3.23 7.02 10.45
N ALA A 91 -4.12 7.94 10.11
CA ALA A 91 -5.49 7.96 10.61
C ALA A 91 -6.27 6.68 10.29
N LEU A 92 -6.14 6.16 9.06
CA LEU A 92 -6.82 4.95 8.61
C LEU A 92 -6.22 3.69 9.25
N SER A 93 -4.89 3.58 9.30
CA SER A 93 -4.22 2.36 9.75
C SER A 93 -4.05 2.25 11.26
N HIS A 94 -4.10 3.35 12.02
CA HIS A 94 -3.71 3.40 13.43
C HIS A 94 -4.39 2.33 14.29
N TYR A 95 -5.71 2.22 14.23
CA TYR A 95 -6.45 1.21 15.01
C TYR A 95 -6.05 -0.21 14.61
N TRP A 96 -5.96 -0.47 13.31
CA TRP A 96 -5.61 -1.78 12.78
C TRP A 96 -4.21 -2.21 13.22
N VAL A 97 -3.21 -1.33 13.07
CA VAL A 97 -1.83 -1.65 13.46
C VAL A 97 -1.66 -1.79 14.98
N GLN A 98 -2.51 -1.16 15.79
CA GLN A 98 -2.51 -1.37 17.24
C GLN A 98 -3.04 -2.76 17.59
N VAL A 99 -4.17 -3.17 16.99
CA VAL A 99 -4.74 -4.51 17.19
C VAL A 99 -3.74 -5.58 16.77
N GLU A 100 -3.13 -5.41 15.60
CA GLU A 100 -2.14 -6.33 15.02
C GLU A 100 -0.73 -6.20 15.63
N ARG A 101 -0.48 -5.28 16.56
CA ARG A 101 0.86 -5.02 17.14
C ARG A 101 1.94 -4.70 16.09
N LEU A 102 1.58 -3.93 15.06
CA LEU A 102 2.44 -3.51 13.94
C LEU A 102 2.61 -1.99 13.85
N THR A 103 2.49 -1.27 14.97
CA THR A 103 2.60 0.19 14.97
C THR A 103 3.91 0.70 14.38
N TRP A 104 5.00 -0.07 14.52
CA TRP A 104 6.30 0.24 13.91
C TRP A 104 6.23 0.36 12.38
N MET A 105 5.31 -0.35 11.72
CA MET A 105 5.14 -0.32 10.27
C MET A 105 4.67 1.05 9.77
N VAL A 106 3.82 1.73 10.56
CA VAL A 106 3.37 3.10 10.23
C VAL A 106 4.54 4.08 10.32
N TYR A 107 5.36 3.98 11.37
CA TYR A 107 6.56 4.80 11.50
C TYR A 107 7.57 4.51 10.40
N TRP A 108 7.74 3.25 10.02
CA TRP A 108 8.61 2.83 8.92
C TRP A 108 8.24 3.52 7.61
N TRP A 109 6.97 3.42 7.21
CA TRP A 109 6.50 4.10 6.01
C TRP A 109 6.57 5.62 6.12
N ALA A 110 6.23 6.21 7.27
CA ALA A 110 6.35 7.65 7.47
C ALA A 110 7.79 8.16 7.30
N VAL A 111 8.77 7.45 7.87
CA VAL A 111 10.20 7.76 7.71
C VAL A 111 10.62 7.67 6.24
N LEU A 112 10.23 6.59 5.54
CA LEU A 112 10.55 6.43 4.11
C LEU A 112 9.95 7.55 3.25
N MET A 113 8.71 7.99 3.53
CA MET A 113 8.07 9.09 2.80
C MET A 113 8.78 10.42 3.04
N VAL A 114 9.15 10.72 4.30
CA VAL A 114 9.91 11.92 4.65
C VAL A 114 11.29 11.92 3.98
N LEU A 115 11.99 10.79 3.98
CA LEU A 115 13.28 10.64 3.30
C LEU A 115 13.14 10.84 1.79
N GLY A 116 12.16 10.20 1.15
CA GLY A 116 11.93 10.30 -0.29
C GLY A 116 11.60 11.73 -0.74
N VAL A 117 10.67 12.39 -0.06
CA VAL A 117 10.35 13.80 -0.34
C VAL A 117 11.52 14.73 -0.02
N GLY A 118 12.20 14.51 1.11
CA GLY A 118 13.38 15.30 1.49
C GLY A 118 14.46 15.26 0.42
N LEU A 119 14.84 14.06 -0.04
CA LEU A 119 15.83 13.88 -1.10
C LEU A 119 15.34 14.48 -2.43
N THR A 120 14.08 14.25 -2.81
CA THR A 120 13.50 14.82 -4.04
C THR A 120 13.56 16.34 -4.02
N ASN A 121 13.18 16.97 -2.90
CA ASN A 121 13.20 18.42 -2.74
C ASN A 121 14.63 18.96 -2.73
N LEU A 122 15.58 18.29 -2.07
CA LEU A 122 17.00 18.66 -2.15
C LEU A 122 17.50 18.61 -3.61
N GLY A 123 17.13 17.55 -4.34
CA GLY A 123 17.41 17.44 -5.77
C GLY A 123 16.90 18.63 -6.57
N ILE A 124 15.65 19.02 -6.37
CA ILE A 124 14.99 20.10 -7.13
C ILE A 124 15.50 21.49 -6.73
N PHE A 125 15.55 21.80 -5.43
CA PHE A 125 15.89 23.15 -4.95
C PHE A 125 17.39 23.45 -5.02
N TRP A 126 18.25 22.46 -4.79
CA TRP A 126 19.70 22.62 -4.88
C TRP A 126 20.28 22.19 -6.25
N GLY A 127 19.44 21.69 -7.16
CA GLY A 127 19.88 21.26 -8.49
C GLY A 127 20.80 20.03 -8.44
N TRP A 128 20.62 19.15 -7.45
CA TRP A 128 21.48 17.97 -7.29
C TRP A 128 21.18 16.94 -8.39
N SER A 129 21.98 16.99 -9.46
CA SER A 129 21.75 16.26 -10.70
C SER A 129 21.69 14.75 -10.52
N GLU A 130 22.51 14.18 -9.63
CA GLU A 130 22.56 12.75 -9.35
C GLU A 130 21.24 12.25 -8.76
N ILE A 131 20.61 13.03 -7.87
CA ILE A 131 19.29 12.71 -7.34
C ILE A 131 18.24 12.86 -8.44
N LEU A 132 18.27 13.97 -9.19
CA LEU A 132 17.29 14.25 -10.24
C LEU A 132 17.28 13.18 -11.34
N MET A 133 18.46 12.73 -11.77
CA MET A 133 18.61 11.66 -12.77
C MET A 133 18.15 10.29 -12.26
N ASN A 134 18.10 10.11 -10.93
CA ASN A 134 17.75 8.84 -10.29
C ASN A 134 16.46 8.90 -9.47
N LEU A 135 15.57 9.88 -9.70
CA LEU A 135 14.32 10.02 -8.93
C LEU A 135 13.44 8.77 -9.03
N CYS A 136 13.27 8.23 -10.23
CA CYS A 136 12.45 7.04 -10.45
C CYS A 136 13.05 5.80 -9.72
N PRO A 137 14.34 5.45 -9.94
CA PRO A 137 15.02 4.43 -9.13
C PRO A 137 14.95 4.64 -7.62
N LEU A 138 15.11 5.89 -7.15
CA LEU A 138 15.06 6.25 -5.73
C LEU A 138 13.69 5.88 -5.13
N TRP A 139 12.60 6.31 -5.76
CA TRP A 139 11.25 6.04 -5.26
C TRP A 139 10.89 4.55 -5.34
N LEU A 140 11.27 3.85 -6.41
CA LEU A 140 11.13 2.39 -6.48
C LEU A 140 11.91 1.69 -5.37
N GLY A 141 13.14 2.14 -5.08
CA GLY A 141 13.98 1.59 -4.01
C GLY A 141 13.38 1.81 -2.62
N LEU A 142 12.88 3.01 -2.33
CA LEU A 142 12.20 3.31 -1.06
C LEU A 142 10.94 2.46 -0.89
N CYS A 143 10.12 2.34 -1.94
CA CYS A 143 8.93 1.49 -1.91
C CYS A 143 9.29 0.01 -1.79
N ALA A 144 10.38 -0.45 -2.43
CA ALA A 144 10.88 -1.80 -2.23
C ALA A 144 11.22 -2.06 -0.76
N LEU A 145 11.97 -1.17 -0.10
CA LEU A 145 12.27 -1.26 1.33
C LEU A 145 11.00 -1.23 2.20
N GLY A 146 10.03 -0.39 1.83
CA GLY A 146 8.72 -0.33 2.47
C GLY A 146 7.97 -1.67 2.41
N TYR A 147 7.89 -2.27 1.22
CA TYR A 147 7.23 -3.54 0.98
C TYR A 147 7.96 -4.73 1.60
N LEU A 148 9.29 -4.75 1.55
CA LEU A 148 10.08 -5.78 2.22
C LEU A 148 9.88 -5.73 3.75
N GLY A 149 9.92 -4.53 4.34
CA GLY A 149 9.61 -4.33 5.75
C GLY A 149 8.18 -4.78 6.10
N THR A 150 7.20 -4.38 5.29
CA THR A 150 5.79 -4.79 5.43
C THR A 150 5.64 -6.31 5.34
N GLY A 151 6.30 -6.95 4.37
CA GLY A 151 6.28 -8.40 4.19
C GLY A 151 6.91 -9.15 5.36
N ILE A 152 8.04 -8.66 5.90
CA ILE A 152 8.65 -9.20 7.11
C ILE A 152 7.73 -8.99 8.32
N GLY A 153 7.09 -7.82 8.46
CA GLY A 153 6.19 -7.54 9.56
C GLY A 153 4.95 -8.43 9.56
N LEU A 154 4.34 -8.63 8.39
CA LEU A 154 3.09 -9.38 8.22
C LEU A 154 3.30 -10.88 8.02
N HIS A 155 4.55 -11.32 7.85
CA HIS A 155 4.90 -12.64 7.31
C HIS A 155 4.19 -12.90 5.97
N SER A 156 4.14 -11.88 5.11
CA SER A 156 3.42 -11.91 3.84
C SER A 156 4.36 -12.13 2.67
N ARG A 157 4.13 -13.19 1.90
CA ARG A 157 4.87 -13.44 0.65
C ARG A 157 4.47 -12.42 -0.42
N ALA A 158 3.20 -12.00 -0.44
CA ALA A 158 2.70 -11.03 -1.41
C ALA A 158 3.48 -9.71 -1.34
N PHE A 159 3.69 -9.16 -0.14
CA PHE A 159 4.46 -7.93 0.02
C PHE A 159 5.96 -8.10 -0.24
N LEU A 160 6.54 -9.26 0.08
CA LEU A 160 7.94 -9.53 -0.30
C LEU A 160 8.12 -9.58 -1.82
N ILE A 161 7.21 -10.24 -2.53
CA ILE A 161 7.20 -10.27 -3.99
C ILE A 161 7.02 -8.86 -4.56
N ALA A 162 6.12 -8.06 -3.99
CA ALA A 162 5.97 -6.65 -4.39
C ALA A 162 7.29 -5.88 -4.22
N GLY A 163 8.01 -6.05 -3.11
CA GLY A 163 9.32 -5.45 -2.91
C GLY A 163 10.32 -5.86 -4.00
N LEU A 164 10.36 -7.15 -4.36
CA LEU A 164 11.20 -7.65 -5.45
C LEU A 164 10.80 -7.10 -6.83
N ILE A 165 9.50 -6.96 -7.10
CA ILE A 165 9.00 -6.34 -8.35
C ILE A 165 9.49 -4.89 -8.45
N HIS A 166 9.52 -4.15 -7.35
CA HIS A 166 10.01 -2.77 -7.33
C HIS A 166 11.52 -2.71 -7.60
N LEU A 167 12.31 -3.60 -6.98
CA LEU A 167 13.74 -3.71 -7.25
C LEU A 167 14.01 -4.09 -8.71
N LEU A 168 13.24 -5.04 -9.25
CA LEU A 168 13.31 -5.41 -10.66
C LEU A 168 12.95 -4.23 -11.56
N GLY A 169 11.96 -3.43 -11.18
CA GLY A 169 11.58 -2.19 -11.84
C GLY A 169 12.76 -1.26 -12.04
N ILE A 170 13.65 -1.12 -11.05
CA ILE A 170 14.87 -0.29 -11.16
C ILE A 170 15.76 -0.75 -12.32
N PHE A 171 15.94 -2.07 -12.49
CA PHE A 171 16.75 -2.62 -13.59
C PHE A 171 16.07 -2.53 -14.95
N ILE A 172 14.73 -2.46 -14.98
CA ILE A 172 13.94 -2.35 -16.21
C ILE A 172 13.84 -0.89 -16.69
N LEU A 173 13.84 0.10 -15.78
CA LEU A 173 13.66 1.51 -16.12
C LEU A 173 14.60 2.04 -17.22
N PRO A 174 15.90 1.67 -17.29
CA PRO A 174 16.79 2.13 -18.36
C PRO A 174 16.35 1.76 -19.78
N TYR A 175 15.46 0.78 -19.95
CA TYR A 175 14.89 0.44 -21.26
C TYR A 175 13.74 1.37 -21.68
N PHE A 176 13.30 2.26 -20.77
CA PHE A 176 12.18 3.19 -20.94
C PHE A 176 12.55 4.63 -20.61
N ILE A 177 13.74 5.10 -21.04
CA ILE A 177 14.29 6.42 -20.67
C ILE A 177 13.28 7.58 -20.85
N GLY A 178 12.56 7.60 -21.97
CA GLY A 178 11.56 8.65 -22.24
C GLY A 178 10.25 8.52 -21.44
N TRP A 179 10.00 7.37 -20.80
CA TRP A 179 8.74 7.01 -20.14
C TRP A 179 8.95 6.56 -18.69
N GLN A 180 10.11 6.85 -18.12
CA GLN A 180 10.53 6.34 -16.81
C GLN A 180 9.59 6.76 -15.67
N PHE A 181 9.02 7.97 -15.74
CA PHE A 181 8.08 8.45 -14.73
C PHE A 181 6.76 7.70 -14.83
N LEU A 182 6.21 7.52 -16.04
CA LEU A 182 4.99 6.72 -16.21
C LEU A 182 5.21 5.28 -15.73
N MET A 183 6.29 4.63 -16.14
CA MET A 183 6.58 3.25 -15.75
C MET A 183 6.70 3.11 -14.24
N SER A 184 7.38 4.05 -13.58
CA SER A 184 7.46 4.08 -12.11
C SER A 184 6.09 4.29 -11.48
N GLY A 185 5.29 5.24 -11.99
CA GLY A 185 3.93 5.49 -11.51
C GLY A 185 3.02 4.27 -11.65
N LEU A 186 3.13 3.51 -12.75
CA LEU A 186 2.37 2.28 -12.96
C LEU A 186 2.81 1.16 -12.03
N ILE A 187 4.11 1.01 -11.76
CA ILE A 187 4.60 0.00 -10.79
C ILE A 187 4.15 0.39 -9.38
N LEU A 188 4.42 1.61 -8.95
CA LEU A 188 4.11 2.11 -7.61
C LEU A 188 2.60 2.13 -7.37
N GLY A 189 1.87 2.90 -8.18
CA GLY A 189 0.43 3.07 -8.07
C GLY A 189 -0.33 1.80 -8.39
N GLY A 190 0.07 1.08 -9.45
CA GLY A 190 -0.57 -0.17 -9.83
C GLY A 190 -0.42 -1.27 -8.79
N THR A 191 0.72 -1.39 -8.11
CA THR A 191 0.89 -2.36 -7.00
C THR A 191 -0.05 -2.05 -5.84
N LEU A 192 -0.17 -0.77 -5.46
CA LEU A 192 -1.07 -0.35 -4.39
C LEU A 192 -2.54 -0.59 -4.77
N LEU A 193 -2.95 -0.15 -5.96
CA LEU A 193 -4.32 -0.36 -6.44
C LEU A 193 -4.63 -1.86 -6.56
N PHE A 194 -3.69 -2.68 -7.01
CA PHE A 194 -3.84 -4.13 -7.02
C PHE A 194 -4.09 -4.69 -5.61
N PHE A 195 -3.28 -4.29 -4.62
CA PHE A 195 -3.48 -4.72 -3.23
C PHE A 195 -4.77 -4.18 -2.59
N ALA A 196 -5.32 -3.08 -3.10
CA ALA A 196 -6.64 -2.62 -2.67
C ALA A 196 -7.78 -3.50 -3.17
N GLU A 197 -7.59 -4.24 -4.27
CA GLU A 197 -8.62 -5.09 -4.90
C GLU A 197 -8.56 -6.55 -4.47
N VAL A 198 -7.38 -7.04 -4.05
CA VAL A 198 -7.18 -8.44 -3.66
C VAL A 198 -6.93 -8.58 -2.17
N GLN A 199 -7.18 -9.78 -1.64
CA GLN A 199 -6.72 -10.14 -0.31
C GLN A 199 -5.38 -10.86 -0.42
N TRP A 200 -4.43 -10.45 0.42
CA TRP A 200 -3.06 -10.95 0.46
C TRP A 200 -2.82 -11.84 1.69
N ASP A 201 -1.78 -12.67 1.62
CA ASP A 201 -1.41 -13.58 2.71
C ASP A 201 -0.80 -12.85 3.90
N MET A 202 -1.25 -13.19 5.11
CA MET A 202 -0.80 -12.60 6.36
C MET A 202 -0.66 -13.70 7.41
N ARG A 203 0.22 -13.50 8.41
CA ARG A 203 0.23 -14.32 9.62
C ARG A 203 -1.17 -14.46 10.24
N SER A 204 -1.35 -15.53 11.01
CA SER A 204 -2.55 -15.73 11.81
C SER A 204 -2.76 -14.60 12.82
N GLN A 205 -4.03 -14.38 13.18
CA GLN A 205 -4.43 -13.41 14.19
C GLN A 205 -3.60 -13.57 15.47
N ILE A 206 -3.17 -12.44 16.02
CA ILE A 206 -2.47 -12.39 17.31
C ILE A 206 -3.51 -12.06 18.40
N GLU A 207 -3.38 -12.67 19.56
CA GLU A 207 -4.16 -12.27 20.74
C GLU A 207 -3.87 -10.80 21.08
N SER A 208 -4.89 -9.96 20.88
CA SER A 208 -4.79 -8.53 21.15
C SER A 208 -5.50 -8.21 22.46
N TYR A 209 -4.80 -7.49 23.35
CA TYR A 209 -5.38 -7.01 24.61
C TYR A 209 -6.42 -5.89 24.38
N LEU A 210 -6.52 -5.37 23.16
CA LEU A 210 -7.47 -4.34 22.76
C LEU A 210 -8.83 -4.90 22.34
N LEU A 211 -8.95 -6.22 22.13
CA LEU A 211 -10.19 -6.87 21.75
C LEU A 211 -10.87 -7.48 22.98
N THR A 212 -12.19 -7.37 23.05
CA THR A 212 -12.99 -8.07 24.07
C THR A 212 -13.04 -9.57 23.79
N ALA A 213 -13.41 -10.38 24.78
CA ALA A 213 -13.57 -11.82 24.60
C ALA A 213 -14.61 -12.17 23.50
N GLU A 214 -15.67 -11.37 23.39
CA GLU A 214 -16.69 -11.51 22.33
C GLU A 214 -16.11 -11.19 20.94
N GLU A 215 -15.31 -10.13 20.84
CA GLU A 215 -14.64 -9.74 19.59
C GLU A 215 -13.63 -10.81 19.13
N ILE A 216 -12.92 -11.44 20.07
CA ILE A 216 -12.00 -12.56 19.79
C ILE A 216 -12.79 -13.78 19.30
N ALA A 217 -13.87 -14.15 19.99
CA ALA A 217 -14.72 -15.27 19.59
C ALA A 217 -15.31 -15.05 18.19
N PHE A 218 -15.75 -13.83 17.89
CA PHE A 218 -16.24 -13.46 16.57
C PHE A 218 -15.15 -13.65 15.50
N ASN A 219 -13.93 -13.15 15.74
CA ASN A 219 -12.82 -13.29 14.80
C ASN A 219 -12.43 -14.76 14.54
N GLN A 220 -12.49 -15.60 15.57
CA GLN A 220 -12.26 -17.05 15.45
C GLN A 220 -13.36 -17.72 14.60
N GLU A 221 -14.62 -17.35 14.81
CA GLU A 221 -15.74 -17.85 14.02
C GLU A 221 -15.58 -17.45 12.53
N GLN A 222 -15.22 -16.19 12.25
CA GLN A 222 -14.94 -15.75 10.88
C GLN A 222 -13.78 -16.55 10.27
N HIS A 223 -12.73 -16.84 11.03
CA HIS A 223 -11.60 -17.66 10.56
C HIS A 223 -12.03 -19.09 10.19
N GLN A 224 -12.85 -19.73 11.03
CA GLN A 224 -13.39 -21.07 10.72
C GLN A 224 -14.25 -21.05 9.46
N ARG A 225 -15.11 -20.03 9.30
CA ARG A 225 -15.94 -19.84 8.09
C ARG A 225 -15.08 -19.70 6.83
N ARG A 226 -13.96 -18.99 6.90
CA ARG A 226 -13.00 -18.86 5.78
C ARG A 226 -12.38 -20.20 5.39
N GLN A 227 -11.98 -21.02 6.37
CA GLN A 227 -11.39 -22.34 6.11
C GLN A 227 -12.41 -23.31 5.47
N MET A 228 -13.67 -23.28 5.92
CA MET A 228 -14.73 -24.12 5.35
C MET A 228 -15.08 -23.75 3.91
N GLN A 229 -14.93 -22.49 3.51
CA GLN A 229 -15.18 -22.05 2.13
C GLN A 229 -14.01 -22.31 1.17
N SER A 230 -12.82 -22.64 1.69
CA SER A 230 -11.64 -22.98 0.89
C SER A 230 -11.47 -24.48 0.62
N LEU A 231 -12.37 -25.32 1.17
CA LEU A 231 -12.50 -26.76 0.91
C LEU A 231 -13.48 -27.00 -0.24
#